data_AF-A0A5J4PJR8-F1
#
_entry.id   AF-A0A5J4PJR8-F1
#
_cell.length_a   1.000
_cell.length_b   1.000
_cell.length_c   1.000
_cell.angle_alpha   90.00
_cell.angle_beta   90.00
_cell.angle_gamma   90.00
#
_symmetry.space_group_name_H-M   'P 1'
#
loop_
_entity.id
_entity.type
_entity.pdbx_description
1 polymer ?
#
loop_
_entity_poly.entity_id
_entity_poly.type
_entity_poly.pdbx_seq_one_letter_code
_entity_poly.pdbx_strand_id
1 'polypeptide(L)'
;MLLSLAKDLMRIYYQRGEASVQLIADATDPNLATVLTGYASNIILAYQQELINEHAVPFRILSEVKMLYNPQMKSAYNFVPGVMGLILILICAMMTSIAIVREKETGTMEVMLASPVKPIYMIVAKVVPYFVLSAINLATIILLAVFVLDVPIAGSLFWLILTSLLFIVVSLSLGLLISTLVRTQVAAMLISGMALMMPAIFFS
;
A
#
# COMPACT_ATOMS: atom_id res chain seq x y z
N MET A 1 -2.30 18.13 -32.87
CA MET A 1 -1.12 18.01 -31.98
C MET A 1 -1.58 18.43 -30.59
N LEU A 2 -2.18 17.49 -29.86
CA LEU A 2 -2.95 17.72 -28.65
C LEU A 2 -2.01 17.74 -27.44
N LEU A 3 -1.69 18.94 -26.98
CA LEU A 3 -1.06 19.17 -25.69
C LEU A 3 -2.14 19.10 -24.59
N SER A 4 -2.52 17.88 -24.20
CA SER A 4 -3.31 17.65 -22.98
C SER A 4 -2.34 17.37 -21.83
N LEU A 5 -1.53 18.36 -21.48
CA LEU A 5 -0.80 18.33 -20.21
C LEU A 5 -1.84 18.54 -19.10
N ALA A 6 -1.94 17.53 -18.24
CA ALA A 6 -2.92 17.44 -17.17
C ALA A 6 -3.05 18.75 -16.38
N LYS A 7 -4.30 19.07 -16.11
CA LYS A 7 -4.84 20.41 -15.83
C LYS A 7 -4.56 20.93 -14.42
N ASP A 8 -3.78 20.23 -13.60
CA ASP A 8 -3.65 20.56 -12.19
C ASP A 8 -2.19 20.80 -11.78
N LEU A 9 -1.88 22.11 -11.65
CA LEU A 9 -0.84 22.68 -10.78
C LEU A 9 0.63 22.77 -11.22
N MET A 10 0.92 23.07 -12.50
CA MET A 10 2.22 23.63 -12.88
C MET A 10 2.20 25.17 -12.84
N ARG A 11 2.66 25.80 -11.74
CA ARG A 11 2.82 27.26 -11.61
C ARG A 11 4.30 27.64 -11.63
N ILE A 12 4.74 28.29 -12.71
CA ILE A 12 6.08 28.88 -12.82
C ILE A 12 6.02 30.33 -12.30
N TYR A 13 6.74 30.65 -11.23
CA TYR A 13 6.88 32.02 -10.72
C TYR A 13 8.18 32.64 -11.24
N TYR A 14 8.07 33.77 -11.95
CA TYR A 14 9.21 34.60 -12.35
C TYR A 14 9.41 35.70 -11.29
N GLN A 15 10.45 35.59 -10.46
CA GLN A 15 10.91 36.72 -9.64
C GLN A 15 12.22 37.28 -10.23
N ARG A 16 12.32 38.62 -10.21
CA ARG A 16 13.32 39.44 -10.90
C ARG A 16 14.76 39.00 -10.63
N GLY A 17 15.56 38.87 -11.69
CA GLY A 17 17.04 38.90 -11.65
C GLY A 17 17.74 37.56 -11.40
N GLU A 18 17.10 36.63 -10.68
CA GLU A 18 17.57 35.25 -10.48
C GLU A 18 16.40 34.32 -10.82
N ALA A 19 16.47 33.65 -11.98
CA ALA A 19 15.37 32.81 -12.44
C ALA A 19 15.36 31.48 -11.66
N SER A 20 14.63 31.40 -10.55
CA SER A 20 14.35 30.17 -9.83
C SER A 20 13.14 29.45 -10.45
N VAL A 21 13.36 28.30 -11.10
CA VAL A 21 12.26 27.45 -11.60
C VAL A 21 11.92 26.42 -10.52
N GLN A 22 10.71 26.50 -9.97
CA GLN A 22 10.21 25.50 -9.02
C GLN A 22 9.22 24.56 -9.72
N LEU A 23 9.57 23.27 -9.76
CA LEU A 23 8.67 22.19 -10.16
C LEU A 23 8.04 21.57 -8.92
N ILE A 24 6.72 21.68 -8.81
CA ILE A 24 5.95 20.98 -7.79
C ILE A 24 5.22 19.86 -8.51
N ALA A 25 5.57 18.62 -8.19
CA ALA A 25 4.90 17.43 -8.70
C ALA A 25 4.02 16.84 -7.60
N ASP A 26 2.81 16.42 -7.98
CA ASP A 26 1.96 15.61 -7.11
C ASP A 26 2.64 14.25 -6.90
N ALA A 27 2.92 13.93 -5.64
CA ALA A 27 3.58 12.70 -5.22
C ALA A 27 2.59 11.63 -4.73
N THR A 28 1.33 11.68 -5.16
CA THR A 28 0.35 10.60 -4.92
C THR A 28 0.90 9.24 -5.35
N ASP A 29 1.65 9.19 -6.46
CA ASP A 29 2.59 8.11 -6.76
C ASP A 29 4.02 8.65 -6.71
N PRO A 30 4.80 8.33 -5.65
CA PRO A 30 6.14 8.88 -5.47
C PRO A 30 7.13 8.39 -6.53
N ASN A 31 6.91 7.20 -7.13
CA ASN A 31 7.77 6.68 -8.19
C ASN A 31 7.57 7.49 -9.47
N LEU A 32 6.32 7.71 -9.88
CA LEU A 32 6.00 8.52 -11.05
C LEU A 32 6.44 9.98 -10.85
N ALA A 33 6.22 10.56 -9.67
CA ALA A 33 6.64 11.92 -9.37
C ALA A 33 8.17 12.09 -9.45
N THR A 34 8.93 11.13 -8.94
CA THR A 34 10.41 11.13 -9.01
C THR A 34 10.89 11.02 -10.45
N VAL A 35 10.28 10.15 -11.25
CA VAL A 35 10.62 9.97 -12.66
C VAL A 35 10.30 11.24 -13.47
N LEU A 36 9.13 11.83 -13.29
CA LEU A 36 8.71 13.04 -14.00
C LEU A 36 9.55 14.27 -13.64
N THR A 37 9.85 14.46 -12.35
CA THR A 37 10.73 15.56 -11.89
C THR A 37 12.18 15.35 -12.37
N GLY A 38 12.64 14.10 -12.45
CA GLY A 38 13.92 13.74 -13.07
C GLY A 38 13.97 14.08 -14.57
N TYR A 39 12.94 13.73 -15.34
CA TYR A 39 12.86 14.10 -16.76
C TYR A 39 12.81 15.62 -16.94
N ALA A 40 11.98 16.33 -16.18
CA ALA A 40 11.90 17.79 -16.25
C ALA A 40 13.23 18.46 -15.92
N SER A 41 13.95 17.97 -14.89
CA SER A 41 15.28 18.47 -14.53
C SER A 41 16.29 18.24 -15.65
N ASN A 42 16.28 17.06 -16.28
CA ASN A 42 17.16 16.75 -17.41
C ASN A 42 16.86 17.61 -18.65
N ILE A 43 15.59 17.88 -18.96
CA ILE A 43 15.20 18.76 -20.08
C ILE A 43 15.67 20.19 -19.82
N ILE A 44 15.51 20.70 -18.60
CA ILE A 44 15.97 22.04 -18.21
C ILE A 44 17.50 22.14 -18.32
N LEU A 45 18.22 21.11 -17.86
CA LEU A 45 19.68 21.05 -17.98
C LEU A 45 20.13 21.00 -19.45
N ALA A 46 19.45 20.22 -20.30
CA ALA A 46 19.76 20.13 -21.72
C ALA A 46 19.54 21.47 -22.44
N TYR A 47 18.41 22.15 -22.16
CA TYR A 47 18.10 23.46 -22.73
C TYR A 47 19.10 24.54 -22.27
N GLN A 48 19.51 24.48 -21.01
CA GLN A 48 20.52 25.39 -20.49
C GLN A 48 21.89 25.19 -21.16
N GLN A 49 22.27 23.94 -21.45
CA GLN A 49 23.53 23.62 -22.12
C GLN A 49 23.56 24.11 -23.58
N GLU A 50 22.42 24.06 -24.27
CA GLU A 50 22.25 24.63 -25.61
C GLU A 50 22.38 26.16 -25.59
N LEU A 51 21.73 26.82 -24.63
CA LEU A 51 21.82 28.29 -24.46
C LEU A 51 23.24 28.75 -24.16
N ILE A 52 24.00 28.04 -23.32
CA ILE A 52 25.39 28.39 -22.99
C ILE A 52 26.31 28.27 -24.23
N ASN A 53 26.05 27.32 -25.13
CA ASN A 53 26.84 27.11 -26.33
C ASN A 53 26.58 28.18 -27.40
N GLU A 54 25.34 28.69 -27.52
CA GLU A 54 24.99 29.72 -28.51
C GLU A 54 25.20 31.15 -27.99
N HIS A 55 24.94 31.39 -26.71
CA HIS A 55 25.04 32.69 -26.07
C HIS A 55 25.81 32.47 -24.77
N ALA A 56 27.00 33.07 -24.61
CA ALA A 56 27.80 32.90 -23.39
C ALA A 56 27.13 33.55 -22.16
N VAL A 57 26.03 32.97 -21.68
CA VAL A 57 25.24 33.45 -20.54
C VAL A 57 25.83 32.89 -19.24
N PRO A 58 26.14 33.75 -18.25
CA PRO A 58 26.93 33.37 -17.08
C PRO A 58 26.12 32.74 -15.92
N PHE A 59 24.86 32.34 -16.13
CA PHE A 59 24.02 31.78 -15.07
C PHE A 59 23.93 30.25 -15.15
N ARG A 60 24.12 29.59 -14.00
CA ARG A 60 23.90 28.15 -13.83
C ARG A 60 22.60 27.92 -13.05
N ILE A 61 21.65 27.21 -13.64
CA ILE A 61 20.45 26.75 -12.93
C ILE A 61 20.85 25.49 -12.14
N LEU A 62 20.92 25.60 -10.82
CA LEU A 62 21.07 24.45 -9.93
C LEU A 62 19.67 23.93 -9.60
N SER A 63 19.29 22.81 -10.21
CA SER A 63 18.04 22.13 -9.89
C SER A 63 18.20 21.33 -8.60
N GLU A 64 17.52 21.75 -7.54
CA GLU A 64 17.45 21.01 -6.28
C GLU A 64 16.07 20.35 -6.17
N VAL A 65 16.04 19.01 -6.29
CA VAL A 65 14.81 18.23 -6.12
C VAL A 65 14.59 17.99 -4.63
N LYS A 66 13.56 18.61 -4.06
CA LYS A 66 13.22 18.47 -2.63
C LYS A 66 11.85 17.83 -2.47
N MET A 67 11.80 16.64 -1.85
CA MET A 67 10.54 16.01 -1.48
C MET A 67 9.98 16.62 -0.19
N LEU A 68 8.68 16.99 -0.18
CA LEU A 68 8.04 17.58 0.98
C LEU A 68 7.82 16.59 2.13
N TYR A 69 7.40 15.35 1.81
CA TYR A 69 6.97 14.36 2.82
C TYR A 69 8.06 13.34 3.20
N ASN A 70 9.12 13.19 2.41
CA ASN A 70 10.27 12.34 2.75
C ASN A 70 11.60 12.93 2.25
N PRO A 71 12.09 14.03 2.85
CA PRO A 71 13.32 14.69 2.41
C PRO A 71 14.56 13.80 2.51
N GLN A 72 14.52 12.80 3.39
CA GLN A 72 15.60 11.84 3.62
C GLN A 72 15.49 10.57 2.76
N MET A 73 14.47 10.46 1.91
CA MET A 73 14.21 9.27 1.08
C MET A 73 14.27 7.96 1.87
N LYS A 74 13.79 7.96 3.12
CA LYS A 74 13.73 6.76 3.94
C LYS A 74 12.72 5.80 3.32
N SER A 75 13.20 4.68 2.77
CA SER A 75 12.35 3.64 2.20
C SER A 75 11.30 3.14 3.19
N ALA A 76 11.62 3.12 4.48
CA ALA A 76 10.69 2.69 5.54
C ALA A 76 9.33 3.43 5.49
N TYR A 77 9.30 4.72 5.16
CA TYR A 77 8.06 5.49 5.21
C TYR A 77 7.08 5.16 4.08
N ASN A 78 7.59 4.62 2.96
CA ASN A 78 6.76 4.18 1.84
C ASN A 78 6.45 2.68 1.93
N PHE A 79 7.46 1.86 2.29
CA PHE A 79 7.30 0.40 2.29
C PHE A 79 6.54 -0.14 3.50
N VAL A 80 6.70 0.45 4.69
CA VAL A 80 6.10 -0.11 5.91
C VAL A 80 4.57 -0.15 5.86
N PRO A 81 3.86 0.92 5.44
CA PRO A 81 2.40 0.86 5.30
C PRO A 81 1.92 -0.17 4.27
N GLY A 82 2.58 -0.26 3.11
CA GLY A 82 2.23 -1.24 2.06
C GLY A 82 2.43 -2.68 2.53
N VAL A 83 3.59 -2.97 3.13
CA VAL A 83 3.90 -4.29 3.69
C VAL A 83 2.99 -4.63 4.86
N MET A 84 2.62 -3.66 5.71
CA MET A 84 1.64 -3.85 6.79
C MET A 84 0.29 -4.31 6.25
N GLY A 85 -0.24 -3.65 5.22
CA GLY A 85 -1.49 -4.04 4.56
C GLY A 85 -1.41 -5.44 3.95
N LEU A 86 -0.30 -5.74 3.27
CA LEU A 86 -0.04 -7.03 2.65
C LEU A 86 0.07 -8.18 3.68
N ILE A 87 0.78 -7.97 4.79
CA ILE A 87 0.87 -8.94 5.87
C ILE A 87 -0.50 -9.18 6.49
N LEU A 88 -1.27 -8.12 6.74
CA LEU A 88 -2.60 -8.24 7.34
C LEU A 88 -3.54 -9.04 6.45
N ILE A 89 -3.64 -8.72 5.16
CA ILE A 89 -4.56 -9.44 4.26
C ILE A 89 -4.15 -10.91 4.10
N LEU A 90 -2.85 -11.19 3.96
CA LEU A 90 -2.34 -12.56 3.81
C LEU A 90 -2.62 -13.37 5.07
N ILE A 91 -2.23 -12.88 6.24
CA ILE A 91 -2.43 -13.59 7.51
C ILE A 91 -3.93 -13.81 7.75
N CYS A 92 -4.76 -12.77 7.60
CA CYS A 92 -6.20 -12.89 7.84
C CYS A 92 -6.85 -13.89 6.90
N ALA A 93 -6.66 -13.72 5.58
CA ALA A 93 -7.36 -14.51 4.59
C ALA A 93 -6.84 -15.94 4.51
N MET A 94 -5.53 -16.16 4.63
CA MET A 94 -4.95 -17.50 4.62
C MET A 94 -5.34 -18.27 5.88
N MET A 95 -5.23 -17.68 7.08
CA MET A 95 -5.62 -18.40 8.30
C MET A 95 -7.09 -18.79 8.28
N THR A 96 -7.99 -17.88 7.88
CA THR A 96 -9.42 -18.20 7.79
C THR A 96 -9.75 -19.22 6.70
N SER A 97 -9.14 -19.12 5.52
CA SER A 97 -9.41 -20.08 4.45
C SER A 97 -8.94 -21.48 4.82
N ILE A 98 -7.73 -21.59 5.37
CA ILE A 98 -7.15 -22.86 5.84
C ILE A 98 -8.01 -23.45 6.97
N ALA A 99 -8.47 -22.64 7.92
CA ALA A 99 -9.26 -23.11 9.06
C ALA A 99 -10.56 -23.80 8.65
N ILE A 100 -11.23 -23.29 7.61
CA ILE A 100 -12.47 -23.87 7.08
C ILE A 100 -12.16 -25.05 6.16
N VAL A 101 -11.14 -24.92 5.30
CA VAL A 101 -10.79 -25.98 4.35
C VAL A 101 -10.24 -27.21 5.07
N ARG A 102 -9.49 -27.03 6.17
CA ARG A 102 -9.04 -28.14 7.02
C ARG A 102 -10.20 -28.98 7.55
N GLU A 103 -11.32 -28.35 7.91
CA GLU A 103 -12.50 -29.09 8.36
C GLU A 103 -13.23 -29.82 7.24
N LYS A 104 -13.26 -29.22 6.05
CA LYS A 104 -13.78 -29.87 4.85
C LYS A 104 -12.93 -31.09 4.48
N GLU A 105 -11.61 -30.95 4.52
CA GLU A 105 -10.65 -31.97 4.14
C GLU A 105 -10.61 -33.13 5.15
N THR A 106 -10.82 -32.83 6.45
CA THR A 106 -10.91 -33.86 7.51
C THR A 106 -12.31 -34.49 7.66
N GLY A 107 -13.29 -34.06 6.86
CA GLY A 107 -14.68 -34.56 6.93
C GLY A 107 -15.47 -34.09 8.17
N THR A 108 -14.84 -33.32 9.07
CA THR A 108 -15.49 -32.78 10.28
C THR A 108 -16.60 -31.81 9.95
N MET A 109 -16.55 -31.15 8.79
CA MET A 109 -17.61 -30.28 8.29
C MET A 109 -18.95 -31.03 8.12
N GLU A 110 -18.92 -32.28 7.68
CA GLU A 110 -20.14 -33.08 7.46
C GLU A 110 -20.77 -33.50 8.80
N VAL A 111 -19.93 -33.86 9.77
CA VAL A 111 -20.35 -34.18 11.15
C VAL A 111 -20.96 -32.95 11.83
N MET A 112 -20.38 -31.77 11.62
CA MET A 112 -20.89 -30.50 12.14
C MET A 112 -22.24 -30.13 11.52
N LEU A 113 -22.44 -30.37 10.22
CA LEU A 113 -23.71 -30.14 9.52
C LEU A 113 -24.83 -31.10 9.95
N ALA A 114 -24.48 -32.29 10.44
CA ALA A 114 -25.43 -33.25 11.00
C ALA A 114 -25.85 -32.92 12.46
N SER A 115 -25.16 -31.98 13.12
CA SER A 115 -25.53 -31.51 14.45
C SER A 115 -26.73 -30.56 14.39
N PRO A 116 -27.54 -30.43 15.47
CA PRO A 116 -28.69 -29.53 15.51
C PRO A 116 -28.31 -28.03 15.56
N VAL A 117 -27.05 -27.66 15.32
CA VAL A 117 -26.53 -26.30 15.39
C VAL A 117 -26.61 -25.62 14.01
N LYS A 118 -27.08 -24.37 13.96
CA LYS A 118 -27.14 -23.64 12.67
C LYS A 118 -25.71 -23.38 12.13
N PRO A 119 -25.45 -23.60 10.83
CA PRO A 119 -24.12 -23.40 10.22
C PRO A 119 -23.52 -22.01 10.43
N ILE A 120 -24.36 -20.98 10.45
CA ILE A 120 -23.92 -19.59 10.64
C ILE A 120 -23.24 -19.37 12.02
N TYR A 121 -23.74 -20.01 13.08
CA TYR A 121 -23.15 -19.89 14.41
C TYR A 121 -21.79 -20.58 14.49
N MET A 122 -21.61 -21.67 13.74
CA MET A 122 -20.32 -22.38 13.67
C MET A 122 -19.26 -21.54 12.96
N ILE A 123 -19.64 -20.85 11.87
CA ILE A 123 -18.74 -19.93 11.16
C ILE A 123 -18.39 -18.74 12.05
N VAL A 124 -19.37 -18.10 12.69
CA VAL A 124 -19.14 -16.94 13.57
C VAL A 124 -18.25 -17.31 14.76
N ALA A 125 -18.47 -18.47 15.39
CA ALA A 125 -17.66 -18.96 16.50
C ALA A 125 -16.18 -19.15 16.13
N LYS A 126 -15.87 -19.35 14.84
CA LYS A 126 -14.51 -19.43 14.31
C LYS A 126 -13.96 -18.09 13.86
N VAL A 127 -14.77 -17.26 13.23
CA VAL A 127 -14.32 -15.95 12.74
C VAL A 127 -13.93 -15.03 13.89
N VAL A 128 -14.64 -15.08 15.02
CA VAL A 128 -14.34 -14.26 16.20
C VAL A 128 -12.91 -14.46 16.74
N PRO A 129 -12.43 -15.68 17.03
CA PRO A 129 -11.05 -15.87 17.50
C PRO A 129 -10.01 -15.45 16.45
N TYR A 130 -10.27 -15.65 15.15
CA TYR A 130 -9.38 -15.14 14.10
C TYR A 130 -9.37 -13.61 14.04
N PHE A 131 -10.51 -12.96 14.23
CA PHE A 131 -10.59 -11.51 14.30
C PHE A 131 -9.75 -10.95 15.46
N VAL A 132 -9.83 -11.57 16.65
CA VAL A 132 -9.01 -11.19 17.81
C VAL A 132 -7.52 -11.40 17.52
N LEU A 133 -7.14 -12.53 16.93
CA LEU A 133 -5.76 -12.80 16.48
C LEU A 133 -5.25 -11.74 15.50
N SER A 134 -6.07 -11.35 14.53
CA SER A 134 -5.74 -10.30 13.57
C SER A 134 -5.60 -8.93 14.21
N ALA A 135 -6.41 -8.60 15.21
CA ALA A 135 -6.30 -7.37 15.98
C ALA A 135 -4.99 -7.33 16.81
N ILE A 136 -4.59 -8.46 17.39
CA ILE A 136 -3.29 -8.60 18.07
C ILE A 136 -2.15 -8.42 17.05
N ASN A 137 -2.26 -9.04 15.88
CA ASN A 137 -1.26 -8.89 14.82
C ASN A 137 -1.13 -7.44 14.35
N LEU A 138 -2.25 -6.73 14.18
CA LEU A 138 -2.27 -5.31 13.89
C LEU A 138 -1.51 -4.49 14.95
N ALA A 139 -1.78 -4.74 16.23
CA ALA A 139 -1.08 -4.06 17.32
C ALA A 139 0.44 -4.34 17.28
N THR A 140 0.84 -5.59 17.04
CA THR A 140 2.25 -5.97 16.89
C THR A 140 2.93 -5.24 15.73
N ILE A 141 2.28 -5.15 14.57
CA ILE A 141 2.86 -4.46 13.40
C ILE A 141 3.02 -2.97 13.68
N ILE A 142 2.02 -2.33 14.30
CA ILE A 142 2.10 -0.91 14.68
C ILE A 142 3.25 -0.67 15.68
N LEU A 143 3.39 -1.54 16.69
CA LEU A 143 4.49 -1.45 17.65
C LEU A 143 5.85 -1.56 16.97
N LEU A 144 6.03 -2.53 16.05
CA LEU A 144 7.27 -2.67 15.30
C LEU A 144 7.54 -1.46 14.40
N ALA A 145 6.51 -0.95 13.71
CA ALA A 145 6.64 0.21 12.84
C ALA A 145 7.12 1.46 13.60
N VAL A 146 6.62 1.69 14.82
CA VAL A 146 6.97 2.86 15.62
C VAL A 146 8.29 2.66 16.38
N PHE A 147 8.44 1.54 17.09
CA PHE A 147 9.58 1.35 18.02
C PHE A 147 10.84 0.82 17.36
N VAL A 148 10.73 0.08 16.24
CA VAL A 148 11.88 -0.54 15.56
C VAL A 148 12.27 0.23 14.30
N LEU A 149 11.28 0.73 13.56
CA LEU A 149 11.48 1.36 12.25
C LEU A 149 11.35 2.89 12.28
N ASP A 150 11.07 3.49 13.44
CA ASP A 150 10.91 4.93 13.65
C ASP A 150 9.98 5.59 12.60
N VAL A 151 8.90 4.89 12.24
CA VAL A 151 7.89 5.39 11.29
C VAL A 151 6.91 6.29 12.03
N PRO A 152 6.87 7.60 11.73
CA PRO A 152 5.96 8.51 12.41
C PRO A 152 4.52 8.21 11.98
N ILE A 153 3.62 7.97 12.94
CA ILE A 153 2.18 7.88 12.69
C ILE A 153 1.67 9.31 12.51
N ALA A 154 1.64 9.79 11.26
CA ALA A 154 1.05 11.07 10.92
C ALA A 154 -0.48 10.96 10.91
N GLY A 155 -1.15 11.40 11.99
CA GLY A 155 -2.61 11.45 12.08
C GLY A 155 -3.18 10.99 13.43
N SER A 156 -4.46 10.64 13.43
CA SER A 156 -5.13 10.11 14.62
C SER A 156 -5.08 8.58 14.65
N LEU A 157 -4.52 8.05 15.73
CA LEU A 157 -4.43 6.60 15.97
C LEU A 157 -5.81 5.92 15.92
N PHE A 158 -6.87 6.63 16.29
CA PHE A 158 -8.24 6.11 16.25
C PHE A 158 -8.70 5.77 14.82
N TRP A 159 -8.46 6.67 13.86
CA TRP A 159 -8.83 6.45 12.45
C TRP A 159 -8.03 5.32 11.82
N LEU A 160 -6.75 5.20 12.21
CA LEU A 160 -5.89 4.09 11.78
C LEU A 160 -6.47 2.76 12.26
N ILE A 161 -6.76 2.65 13.57
CA ILE A 161 -7.33 1.42 14.15
C ILE A 161 -8.68 1.09 13.51
N LEU A 162 -9.57 2.07 13.37
CA LEU A 162 -10.91 1.85 12.79
C LEU A 162 -10.82 1.33 11.35
N THR A 163 -9.99 1.96 10.52
CA THR A 163 -9.79 1.55 9.13
C THR A 163 -9.15 0.17 9.05
N SER A 164 -8.17 -0.12 9.91
CA SER A 164 -7.54 -1.44 9.98
C SER A 164 -8.52 -2.52 10.45
N LEU A 165 -9.42 -2.23 11.39
CA LEU A 165 -10.46 -3.19 11.81
C LEU A 165 -11.43 -3.50 10.67
N LEU A 166 -11.87 -2.48 9.93
CA LEU A 166 -12.68 -2.70 8.71
C LEU A 166 -11.92 -3.53 7.68
N PHE A 167 -10.65 -3.24 7.47
CA PHE A 167 -9.78 -3.99 6.58
C PHE A 167 -9.65 -5.47 7.00
N ILE A 168 -9.53 -5.74 8.30
CA ILE A 168 -9.52 -7.09 8.86
C ILE A 168 -10.84 -7.82 8.55
N VAL A 169 -12.00 -7.18 8.77
CA VAL A 169 -13.31 -7.81 8.48
C VAL A 169 -13.44 -8.19 7.01
N VAL A 170 -13.04 -7.30 6.10
CA VAL A 170 -13.04 -7.56 4.65
C VAL A 170 -12.09 -8.69 4.30
N SER A 171 -10.88 -8.69 4.87
CA SER A 171 -9.87 -9.73 4.63
C SER A 171 -10.32 -11.11 5.12
N LEU A 172 -10.99 -11.19 6.27
CA LEU A 172 -11.57 -12.42 6.79
C LEU A 172 -12.70 -12.92 5.86
N SER A 173 -13.54 -12.01 5.37
CA SER A 173 -14.62 -12.33 4.43
C SER A 173 -14.09 -12.86 3.10
N LEU A 174 -12.99 -12.29 2.59
CA LEU A 174 -12.28 -12.82 1.42
C LEU A 174 -11.69 -14.21 1.68
N GLY A 175 -11.08 -14.44 2.85
CA GLY A 175 -10.60 -15.78 3.24
C GLY A 175 -11.72 -16.82 3.30
N LEU A 176 -12.88 -16.44 3.85
CA LEU A 176 -14.08 -17.28 3.84
C LEU A 176 -14.59 -17.55 2.41
N LEU A 177 -14.62 -16.54 1.55
CA LEU A 177 -15.00 -16.71 0.14
C LEU A 177 -14.07 -17.69 -0.58
N ILE A 178 -12.77 -17.58 -0.39
CA ILE A 178 -11.81 -18.51 -1.00
C ILE A 178 -12.01 -19.92 -0.44
N SER A 179 -12.33 -20.04 0.85
CA SER A 179 -12.60 -21.34 1.47
C SER A 179 -13.78 -22.09 0.84
N THR A 180 -14.75 -21.40 0.21
CA THR A 180 -15.89 -22.06 -0.45
C THR A 180 -15.52 -22.65 -1.81
N LEU A 181 -14.52 -22.06 -2.49
CA LEU A 181 -14.07 -22.47 -3.82
C LEU A 181 -13.08 -23.63 -3.79
N VAL A 182 -12.44 -23.89 -2.65
CA VAL A 182 -11.30 -24.80 -2.55
C VAL A 182 -11.57 -25.95 -1.56
N ARG A 183 -10.99 -27.12 -1.84
CA ARG A 183 -11.19 -28.35 -1.04
C ARG A 183 -9.95 -28.83 -0.27
N THR A 184 -8.74 -28.42 -0.65
CA THR A 184 -7.49 -28.83 0.00
C THR A 184 -6.78 -27.65 0.63
N GLN A 185 -6.14 -27.84 1.79
CA GLN A 185 -5.42 -26.78 2.50
C GLN A 185 -4.33 -26.13 1.64
N VAL A 186 -3.59 -26.93 0.87
CA VAL A 186 -2.52 -26.45 -0.01
C VAL A 186 -3.07 -25.53 -1.10
N ALA A 187 -4.18 -25.91 -1.74
CA ALA A 187 -4.81 -25.06 -2.75
C ALA A 187 -5.39 -23.79 -2.13
N ALA A 188 -5.95 -23.87 -0.90
CA ALA A 188 -6.47 -22.70 -0.20
C ALA A 188 -5.36 -21.70 0.11
N MET A 189 -4.19 -22.19 0.54
CA MET A 189 -3.00 -21.39 0.79
C MET A 189 -2.49 -20.73 -0.50
N LEU A 190 -2.36 -21.48 -1.59
CA LEU A 190 -1.87 -20.96 -2.87
C LEU A 190 -2.83 -19.92 -3.48
N ILE A 191 -4.13 -20.22 -3.50
CA ILE A 191 -5.13 -19.31 -4.07
C ILE A 191 -5.26 -18.06 -3.22
N SER A 192 -5.33 -18.19 -1.88
CA SER A 192 -5.38 -17.02 -0.98
C SER A 192 -4.13 -16.16 -1.11
N GLY A 193 -2.94 -16.79 -1.19
CA GLY A 193 -1.69 -16.08 -1.40
C GLY A 193 -1.66 -15.36 -2.74
N MET A 194 -1.78 -16.09 -3.85
CA MET A 194 -1.61 -15.51 -5.19
C MET A 194 -2.72 -14.51 -5.55
N ALA A 195 -3.98 -14.83 -5.26
CA ALA A 195 -5.11 -13.99 -5.64
C ALA A 195 -5.16 -12.67 -4.85
N LEU A 196 -4.68 -12.65 -3.61
CA LEU A 196 -4.70 -11.45 -2.76
C LEU A 196 -3.39 -10.67 -2.83
N MET A 197 -2.26 -11.34 -3.06
CA MET A 197 -0.95 -10.69 -3.15
C MET A 197 -0.82 -9.88 -4.45
N MET A 198 -1.37 -10.35 -5.56
CA MET A 198 -1.32 -9.61 -6.84
C MET A 198 -1.95 -8.21 -6.73
N PRO A 199 -3.23 -8.05 -6.36
CA PRO A 199 -3.84 -6.73 -6.19
C PRO A 199 -3.14 -5.90 -5.11
N ALA A 200 -2.73 -6.53 -4.01
CA ALA A 200 -2.08 -5.82 -2.92
C ALA A 200 -0.76 -5.17 -3.35
N ILE A 201 0.02 -5.81 -4.22
CA ILE A 201 1.28 -5.25 -4.74
C ILE A 201 1.03 -4.21 -5.83
N PHE A 202 0.03 -4.40 -6.69
CA PHE A 202 -0.25 -3.46 -7.79
C PHE A 202 -0.86 -2.13 -7.31
N PHE A 203 -1.54 -2.13 -6.15
CA PHE A 203 -2.18 -0.94 -5.58
C PHE A 203 -1.44 -0.39 -4.36
N SER A 204 -0.27 -0.94 -3.98
CA SER A 204 0.58 -0.47 -2.87
C SER A 204 1.67 0.48 -3.29
#